data_AF-A0A935LT53-F1
#
_entry.id   AF-A0A935LT53-F1
#
_cell.length_a   1.000
_cell.length_b   1.000
_cell.length_c   1.000
_cell.angle_alpha   90.00
_cell.angle_beta   90.00
_cell.angle_gamma   90.00
#
_symmetry.space_group_name_H-M   'P 1'
#
loop_
_entity.id
_entity.type
_entity.pdbx_description
1 polymer ?
#
loop_
_entity_poly.entity_id
_entity_poly.type
_entity_poly.pdbx_seq_one_letter_code
_entity_poly.pdbx_strand_id
1 'polypeptide(L)' 'MPQITKIISGGQTGADRAGLDAAKELGIATGGRCPRLYRRNRVLILR' A
#
# COMPACT_ATOMS: atom_id res chain seq x y z
N MET A 1 17.98 -6.64 15.15
CA MET A 1 16.70 -5.89 15.13
C MET A 1 16.10 -6.03 13.74
N PRO A 2 14.81 -6.38 13.60
CA PRO A 2 14.18 -6.50 12.29
C PRO A 2 14.08 -5.12 11.61
N GLN A 3 14.32 -5.09 10.31
CA GLN A 3 14.22 -3.90 9.47
C GLN A 3 12.98 -4.02 8.57
N ILE A 4 12.17 -2.97 8.52
CA ILE A 4 11.01 -2.94 7.62
C ILE A 4 11.50 -2.61 6.21
N THR A 5 11.39 -3.57 5.30
CA THR A 5 11.85 -3.41 3.91
C THR A 5 10.70 -3.13 2.94
N LYS A 6 9.47 -3.50 3.29
CA LYS A 6 8.29 -3.35 2.43
C LYS A 6 6.99 -3.32 3.23
N ILE A 7 6.04 -2.47 2.82
CA ILE A 7 4.67 -2.43 3.33
C ILE A 7 3.71 -3.00 2.28
N ILE A 8 2.89 -3.97 2.66
CA ILE A 8 1.89 -4.60 1.78
C ILE A 8 0.48 -4.32 2.29
N SER A 9 -0.43 -3.95 1.38
CA SER A 9 -1.82 -3.61 1.74
C SER A 9 -2.80 -3.96 0.61
N GLY A 10 -4.07 -4.19 0.96
CA GLY A 10 -5.16 -4.37 0.01
C GLY A 10 -5.59 -3.06 -0.67
N GLY A 11 -5.19 -1.91 -0.14
CA GLY A 11 -5.41 -0.59 -0.71
C GLY A 11 -6.84 -0.06 -0.57
N GLN A 12 -7.63 -0.62 0.38
CA GLN A 12 -8.92 -0.07 0.78
C GLN A 12 -8.74 1.25 1.55
N THR A 13 -9.84 1.96 1.80
CA THR A 13 -9.85 3.18 2.63
C THR A 13 -9.52 2.88 4.10
N GLY A 14 -9.06 3.89 4.85
CA GLY A 14 -8.71 3.75 6.26
C GLY A 14 -7.26 3.31 6.45
N ALA A 15 -7.03 2.30 7.30
CA ALA A 15 -5.69 1.87 7.71
C ALA A 15 -4.80 1.47 6.52
N ASP A 16 -5.37 0.77 5.53
CA ASP A 16 -4.67 0.37 4.31
C ASP A 16 -4.10 1.56 3.55
N ARG A 17 -4.91 2.59 3.34
CA ARG A 17 -4.47 3.82 2.68
C ARG A 17 -3.45 4.59 3.52
N ALA A 18 -3.70 4.73 4.83
CA ALA A 18 -2.80 5.40 5.75
C ALA A 18 -1.41 4.73 5.79
N GLY A 19 -1.35 3.39 5.80
CA GLY A 19 -0.11 2.63 5.76
C GLY A 19 0.67 2.83 4.45
N LEU A 20 -0.02 2.86 3.31
CA LEU A 20 0.62 3.12 2.01
C LEU A 20 1.12 4.57 1.88
N ASP A 21 0.39 5.54 2.42
CA ASP A 21 0.80 6.94 2.42
C ASP A 21 2.01 7.16 3.35
N ALA A 22 2.01 6.59 4.55
CA ALA A 22 3.16 6.62 5.47
C ALA A 22 4.39 5.93 4.85
N ALA A 23 4.21 4.78 4.19
CA ALA A 23 5.30 4.11 3.48
C ALA A 23 5.93 5.00 2.40
N LYS A 24 5.10 5.73 1.64
CA LYS A 24 5.55 6.65 0.61
C LYS A 24 6.33 7.84 1.20
N GLU A 25 5.84 8.42 2.30
CA GLU A 25 6.54 9.51 3.00
C GLU A 25 7.90 9.07 3.56
N LEU A 26 7.99 7.82 4.03
CA LEU A 26 9.20 7.23 4.57
C LEU A 26 10.12 6.61 3.51
N GLY A 27 9.75 6.64 2.23
CA GLY A 27 10.53 6.01 1.15
C GLY A 27 10.61 4.47 1.23
N ILE A 28 9.69 3.84 1.96
CA ILE A 28 9.62 2.37 2.12
C ILE A 28 8.92 1.77 0.90
N ALA A 29 9.45 0.67 0.37
CA ALA A 29 8.83 -0.02 -0.75
C ALA A 29 7.39 -0.43 -0.42
N THR A 30 6.47 -0.31 -1.38
CA THR A 30 5.07 -0.72 -1.21
C THR A 30 4.67 -1.83 -2.18
N GLY A 31 3.59 -2.56 -1.87
CA GLY A 31 3.00 -3.55 -2.75
C GLY A 31 1.62 -3.98 -2.30
N GLY A 32 0.98 -4.87 -3.05
CA GLY A 32 -0.33 -5.39 -2.66
C GLY A 32 -1.19 -5.84 -3.84
N ARG A 33 -2.22 -6.62 -3.55
CA ARG A 33 -3.19 -7.09 -4.54
C ARG A 33 -4.60 -6.69 -4.09
N CYS A 34 -5.13 -5.65 -4.72
CA CYS A 34 -6.53 -5.26 -4.51
C CYS A 34 -7.45 -6.13 -5.39
N PRO A 35 -8.60 -6.61 -4.87
CA PRO A 35 -9.59 -7.32 -5.67
C PRO A 35 -10.13 -6.44 -6.81
N ARG A 36 -10.41 -7.05 -7.96
CA ARG A 36 -10.85 -6.35 -9.19
C ARG A 36 -12.14 -5.52 -9.03
N LEU A 37 -12.95 -5.86 -8.03
CA LEU A 37 -14.26 -5.23 -7.77
C LEU A 37 -14.19 -3.96 -6.91
N TYR A 38 -13.04 -3.63 -6.32
CA TYR A 38 -12.89 -2.40 -5.54
C TYR A 38 -12.48 -1.22 -6.45
N ARG A 39 -13.34 -0.20 -6.55
CA ARG A 39 -13.03 1.07 -7.21
C ARG A 39 -11.91 1.78 -6.44
N ARG A 40 -10.79 2.02 -7.12
CA ARG A 40 -9.69 2.88 -6.62
C ARG A 40 -9.69 4.20 -7.35
N ASN A 41 -9.63 5.30 -6.60
CA ASN A 41 -9.44 6.64 -7.16
C ASN A 41 -7.96 6.96 -7.48
N ARG A 42 -7.00 6.13 -7.06
CA ARG A 42 -5.61 6.07 -7.54
C ARG A 42 -4.82 5.01 -6.75
N VAL A 43 -3.79 4.47 -7.37
CA VAL A 43 -2.63 3.74 -6.79
C VAL A 43 -2.71 2.20 -6.66
N LEU A 44 -1.65 1.56 -7.21
CA LEU A 44 -1.11 0.20 -7.00
C LEU A 44 -1.66 -0.97 -7.84
N ILE A 45 -1.49 -0.88 -9.16
CA ILE A 45 -0.99 -2.06 -9.88
C ILE A 45 0.51 -1.80 -10.05
N LEU A 46 1.30 -2.13 -9.03
CA LEU A 46 2.73 -2.36 -9.24
C LEU A 46 2.83 -3.78 -9.80
N ARG A 47 2.99 -3.85 -11.13
CA ARG A 47 3.95 -4.81 -11.65
C ARG A 47 5.33 -4.36 -11.22
#